data_AF-A0A0S2F5L4-F1
#
_entry.id   AF-A0A0S2F5L4-F1
#
_cell.length_a   1.000
_cell.length_b   1.000
_cell.length_c   1.000
_cell.angle_alpha   90.00
_cell.angle_beta   90.00
_cell.angle_gamma   90.00
#
_symmetry.space_group_name_H-M   'P 1'
#
loop_
_entity.id
_entity.type
_entity.pdbx_description
1 polymer ?
#
loop_
_entity_poly.entity_id
_entity_poly.type
_entity_poly.pdbx_seq_one_letter_code
_entity_poly.pdbx_strand_id
1 'polypeptide(L)'
;MSDSIQIIQGRTATHSHTRLGLVNVFDRQDVRLDVWNEDKRWLGKLKLKRSDVFPIAGGFLRVQDVGNDGQRDNVSLVEFSAPGIDAPANKSLVLVEGGELTIGEQALRIVALDRDSVSVETWPKLHPRDVVDAVKVHRHDIARDGELKLDTGSLRVVRLQPRAGEMLGFVELVQP
;
A
#
# COMPACT_ATOMS: atom_id res chain seq x y z
N MET A 1 -12.75 -11.84 -20.90
CA MET A 1 -11.31 -11.93 -20.60
C MET A 1 -11.03 -10.78 -19.64
N SER A 2 -10.54 -11.03 -18.42
CA SER A 2 -10.09 -9.93 -17.56
C SER A 2 -8.71 -9.50 -18.06
N ASP A 3 -8.54 -8.22 -18.39
CA ASP A 3 -7.26 -7.68 -18.80
C ASP A 3 -6.28 -7.78 -17.63
N SER A 4 -5.39 -8.77 -17.67
CA SER A 4 -4.33 -8.91 -16.68
C SER A 4 -3.28 -7.83 -16.90
N ILE A 5 -2.92 -7.11 -15.84
CA ILE A 5 -1.87 -6.11 -15.84
C ILE A 5 -0.56 -6.82 -15.54
N GLN A 6 0.33 -6.92 -16.53
CA GLN A 6 1.66 -7.49 -16.33
C GLN A 6 2.67 -6.36 -16.06
N ILE A 7 3.44 -6.50 -14.99
CA ILE A 7 4.54 -5.57 -14.64
C ILE A 7 5.84 -6.35 -14.65
N ILE A 8 6.76 -5.95 -15.52
CA ILE A 8 8.12 -6.50 -15.60
C ILE A 8 9.04 -5.63 -14.73
N GLN A 9 10.03 -6.24 -14.08
CA GLN A 9 10.98 -5.56 -13.23
C GLN A 9 11.67 -4.39 -13.95
N GLY A 10 11.73 -3.25 -13.26
CA GLY A 10 12.26 -1.99 -13.80
C GLY A 10 11.34 -1.31 -14.83
N ARG A 11 10.11 -1.80 -15.01
CA ARG A 11 9.05 -1.13 -15.79
C ARG A 11 7.90 -0.75 -14.88
N THR A 12 7.04 0.13 -15.40
CA THR A 12 5.81 0.55 -14.73
C THR A 12 4.60 0.24 -15.60
N ALA A 13 3.47 -0.02 -14.96
CA ALA A 13 2.15 -0.09 -15.56
C ALA A 13 1.24 0.96 -14.92
N THR A 14 0.24 1.42 -15.66
CA THR A 14 -0.75 2.38 -15.16
C THR A 14 -2.10 1.69 -15.05
N HIS A 15 -2.77 1.86 -13.91
CA HIS A 15 -4.12 1.38 -13.64
C HIS A 15 -4.93 2.52 -13.02
N SER A 16 -6.01 2.95 -13.68
CA SER A 16 -6.94 3.97 -13.17
C SER A 16 -6.23 5.21 -12.60
N HIS A 17 -5.26 5.73 -13.35
CA HIS A 17 -4.41 6.89 -12.99
C HIS A 17 -3.34 6.66 -11.92
N THR A 18 -3.30 5.49 -11.30
CA THR A 18 -2.20 5.08 -10.42
C THR A 18 -1.13 4.33 -11.22
N ARG A 19 0.14 4.64 -10.96
CA ARG A 19 1.25 3.93 -11.57
C ARG A 19 1.84 2.95 -10.57
N LEU A 20 2.12 1.74 -11.04
CA LEU A 20 2.71 0.64 -10.30
C LEU A 20 4.02 0.22 -10.95
N GLY A 21 5.05 -0.05 -10.16
CA GLY A 21 6.37 -0.45 -10.66
C GLY A 21 6.91 -1.62 -9.88
N LEU A 22 7.31 -2.68 -10.59
CA LEU A 22 7.91 -3.86 -9.96
C LEU A 22 9.36 -3.55 -9.60
N VAL A 23 9.63 -3.48 -8.30
CA VAL A 23 10.97 -3.24 -7.76
C VAL A 23 11.76 -4.54 -7.73
N ASN A 24 11.18 -5.57 -7.09
CA ASN A 24 11.82 -6.87 -6.97
C ASN A 24 10.81 -7.97 -6.62
N VAL A 25 11.21 -9.22 -6.87
CA VAL A 25 10.58 -10.40 -6.30
C VAL A 25 11.60 -11.11 -5.42
N PHE A 26 11.30 -11.27 -4.13
CA PHE A 26 12.14 -12.01 -3.19
C PHE A 26 11.63 -13.44 -3.06
N ASP A 27 12.56 -14.40 -3.08
CA ASP A 27 12.30 -15.83 -2.91
C ASP A 27 11.17 -16.39 -3.80
N ARG A 28 10.96 -15.77 -4.97
CA ARG A 28 9.90 -16.08 -5.95
C ARG A 28 8.46 -15.97 -5.42
N GLN A 29 8.25 -15.34 -4.26
CA GLN A 29 6.93 -15.25 -3.62
C GLN A 29 6.57 -13.86 -3.14
N ASP A 30 7.56 -13.09 -2.67
CA ASP A 30 7.34 -11.77 -2.09
C ASP A 30 7.59 -10.68 -3.13
N VAL A 31 6.52 -10.07 -3.60
CA VAL A 31 6.52 -9.00 -4.59
C VAL A 31 6.66 -7.64 -3.90
N ARG A 32 7.58 -6.80 -4.37
CA ARG A 32 7.65 -5.40 -3.96
C ARG A 32 7.23 -4.49 -5.12
N LEU A 33 6.16 -3.73 -4.90
CA LEU A 33 5.69 -2.72 -5.83
C LEU A 33 5.92 -1.32 -5.26
N ASP A 34 6.44 -0.42 -6.08
CA ASP A 34 6.33 1.01 -5.81
C ASP A 34 5.02 1.55 -6.40
N VAL A 35 4.44 2.52 -5.72
CA VAL A 35 3.15 3.14 -6.08
C VAL A 35 3.34 4.64 -6.26
N TRP A 36 2.80 5.18 -7.35
CA TRP A 36 2.75 6.62 -7.62
C TRP A 36 1.33 7.05 -7.95
N ASN A 37 0.96 8.27 -7.55
CA ASN A 37 -0.29 8.89 -7.95
C ASN A 37 -0.26 9.40 -9.40
N GLU A 38 -1.37 9.99 -9.84
CA GLU A 38 -1.53 10.58 -11.18
C GLU A 38 -0.51 11.67 -11.50
N ASP A 39 -0.09 12.44 -10.50
CA ASP A 39 0.94 13.49 -10.62
C ASP A 39 2.37 12.95 -10.65
N LYS A 40 2.55 11.62 -10.73
CA LYS A 40 3.84 10.92 -10.64
C LYS A 40 4.56 11.13 -9.31
N ARG A 41 3.85 11.55 -8.25
CA ARG A 41 4.39 11.59 -6.90
C ARG A 41 4.44 10.18 -6.36
N TRP A 42 5.62 9.75 -5.91
CA TRP A 42 5.78 8.47 -5.22
C TRP A 42 5.01 8.51 -3.91
N LEU A 43 4.09 7.56 -3.74
CA LEU A 43 3.27 7.44 -2.54
C LEU A 43 3.87 6.47 -1.55
N GLY A 44 4.63 5.47 -1.99
CA GLY A 44 5.12 4.43 -1.10
C GLY A 44 5.35 3.11 -1.82
N LYS A 45 5.44 2.04 -1.02
CA LYS A 45 5.68 0.70 -1.53
C LYS A 45 4.75 -0.31 -0.87
N LEU A 46 4.39 -1.33 -1.63
CA LEU A 46 3.63 -2.49 -1.19
C LEU A 46 4.56 -3.70 -1.11
N LYS A 47 4.34 -4.55 -0.13
CA LYS A 47 4.93 -5.89 -0.04
C LYS A 47 3.78 -6.87 -0.09
N LEU A 48 3.73 -7.66 -1.14
CA LEU A 48 2.60 -8.51 -1.50
C LEU A 48 3.08 -9.94 -1.71
N LYS A 49 2.20 -10.90 -1.46
CA LYS A 49 2.36 -12.31 -1.79
C LYS A 49 1.43 -12.70 -2.92
N ARG A 50 1.65 -13.90 -3.47
CA ARG A 50 0.69 -14.50 -4.39
C ARG A 50 -0.69 -14.58 -3.74
N SER A 51 -1.72 -14.28 -4.53
CA SER A 51 -3.12 -14.19 -4.14
C SER A 51 -3.49 -13.02 -3.24
N ASP A 52 -2.55 -12.21 -2.74
CA ASP A 52 -2.91 -11.02 -1.96
C ASP A 52 -3.78 -10.08 -2.79
N VAL A 53 -4.88 -9.63 -2.19
CA VAL A 53 -5.78 -8.61 -2.72
C VAL A 53 -5.52 -7.30 -1.97
N PHE A 54 -5.27 -6.23 -2.70
CA PHE A 54 -4.95 -4.93 -2.11
C PHE A 54 -5.72 -3.79 -2.79
N PRO A 55 -6.12 -2.76 -2.04
CA PRO A 55 -6.80 -1.60 -2.60
C PRO A 55 -5.83 -0.73 -3.40
N ILE A 56 -6.29 -0.23 -4.54
CA ILE A 56 -5.53 0.71 -5.37
C ILE A 56 -6.47 1.46 -6.31
N ALA A 57 -6.24 2.76 -6.51
CA ALA A 57 -6.93 3.57 -7.53
C ALA A 57 -8.48 3.49 -7.54
N GLY A 58 -9.11 3.37 -6.38
CA GLY A 58 -10.56 3.23 -6.30
C GLY A 58 -11.11 1.82 -6.57
N GLY A 59 -10.24 0.81 -6.67
CA GLY A 59 -10.59 -0.59 -6.86
C GLY A 59 -9.71 -1.52 -6.03
N PHE A 60 -9.75 -2.82 -6.37
CA PHE A 60 -8.83 -3.82 -5.83
C PHE A 60 -8.12 -4.55 -6.96
N LEU A 61 -6.84 -4.83 -6.75
CA LEU A 61 -6.07 -5.74 -7.57
C LEU A 61 -5.67 -6.96 -6.75
N ARG A 62 -5.57 -8.10 -7.42
CA ARG A 62 -5.04 -9.36 -6.87
C ARG A 62 -3.75 -9.73 -7.57
N VAL A 63 -2.76 -10.17 -6.80
CA VAL A 63 -1.55 -10.81 -7.35
C VAL A 63 -1.92 -12.20 -7.87
N GLN A 64 -2.02 -12.36 -9.18
CA GLN A 64 -2.39 -13.63 -9.81
C GLN A 64 -1.20 -14.58 -9.92
N ASP A 65 -0.08 -14.07 -10.42
CA ASP A 65 1.11 -14.87 -10.66
C ASP A 65 2.39 -14.07 -10.53
N VAL A 66 3.47 -14.77 -10.22
CA VAL A 66 4.82 -14.23 -10.08
C VAL A 66 5.76 -15.12 -10.87
N GLY A 67 6.45 -14.53 -11.84
CA GLY A 67 7.27 -15.26 -12.79
C GLY A 67 8.59 -14.57 -13.07
N ASN A 68 9.32 -15.15 -14.01
CA ASN A 68 10.58 -14.63 -14.53
C ASN A 68 10.61 -14.88 -16.04
N ASP A 69 11.01 -13.88 -16.83
CA ASP A 69 11.08 -13.96 -18.30
C ASP A 69 12.44 -14.46 -18.83
N GLY A 70 13.29 -14.97 -17.93
CA GLY A 70 14.67 -15.38 -18.17
C GLY A 70 15.70 -14.30 -17.84
N GLN A 71 15.30 -13.02 -17.78
CA GLN A 71 16.19 -11.92 -17.41
C GLN A 71 15.65 -11.04 -16.29
N ARG A 72 14.33 -10.98 -16.13
CA ARG A 72 13.64 -10.07 -15.22
C ARG A 72 12.46 -10.78 -14.58
N ASP A 73 12.25 -10.46 -13.31
CA ASP A 73 11.03 -10.88 -12.64
C ASP A 73 9.82 -10.14 -13.22
N ASN A 74 8.67 -10.79 -13.19
CA ASN A 74 7.41 -10.17 -13.57
C ASN A 74 6.29 -10.61 -12.64
N VAL A 75 5.27 -9.75 -12.50
CA VAL A 75 4.06 -10.03 -11.75
C VAL A 75 2.84 -9.79 -12.63
N SER A 76 1.87 -10.69 -12.56
CA SER A 76 0.55 -10.53 -13.16
C SER A 76 -0.44 -10.11 -12.09
N LEU A 77 -1.14 -8.99 -12.33
CA LEU A 77 -2.20 -8.48 -11.49
C LEU A 77 -3.53 -8.57 -12.25
N VAL A 78 -4.60 -8.86 -11.53
CA VAL A 78 -5.96 -8.86 -12.09
C VAL A 78 -6.88 -8.03 -11.21
N GLU A 79 -7.85 -7.37 -11.83
CA GLU A 79 -8.91 -6.72 -11.08
C GLU A 79 -9.66 -7.73 -10.22
N PHE A 80 -10.03 -7.30 -9.03
CA PHE A 80 -10.76 -8.11 -8.07
C PHE A 80 -11.93 -7.32 -7.51
N SER A 81 -13.07 -7.98 -7.34
CA SER A 81 -14.21 -7.44 -6.62
C SER A 81 -14.30 -8.18 -5.29
N ALA A 82 -14.15 -7.45 -4.19
CA ALA A 82 -14.27 -7.99 -2.84
C ALA A 82 -15.74 -7.98 -2.40
N PRO A 83 -16.40 -9.14 -2.24
CA PRO A 83 -17.81 -9.16 -1.87
C PRO A 83 -18.03 -8.52 -0.49
N GLY A 84 -18.91 -7.52 -0.42
CA GLY A 84 -19.25 -6.83 0.83
C GLY A 84 -18.17 -5.88 1.35
N ILE A 85 -17.15 -5.58 0.55
CA ILE A 85 -16.08 -4.63 0.92
C ILE A 85 -15.88 -3.65 -0.22
N ASP A 86 -16.26 -2.39 -0.01
CA ASP A 86 -16.09 -1.34 -1.00
C ASP A 86 -14.63 -0.93 -1.14
N ALA A 87 -14.21 -0.57 -2.34
CA ALA A 87 -12.87 -0.01 -2.55
C ALA A 87 -12.77 1.39 -1.91
N PRO A 88 -11.56 1.82 -1.48
CA PRO A 88 -11.35 3.20 -1.02
C PRO A 88 -11.74 4.22 -2.09
N ALA A 89 -12.04 5.46 -1.70
CA ALA A 89 -12.24 6.50 -2.70
C ALA A 89 -10.94 6.71 -3.49
N ASN A 90 -11.03 6.93 -4.81
CA ASN A 90 -9.86 7.02 -5.69
C ASN A 90 -8.84 8.12 -5.27
N LYS A 91 -9.32 9.19 -4.61
CA LYS A 91 -8.49 10.30 -4.13
C LYS A 91 -7.95 10.10 -2.71
N SER A 92 -8.40 9.07 -2.00
CA SER A 92 -7.95 8.79 -0.64
C SER A 92 -6.51 8.28 -0.66
N LEU A 93 -5.77 8.62 0.40
CA LEU A 93 -4.49 7.97 0.68
C LEU A 93 -4.79 6.64 1.37
N VAL A 94 -4.14 5.57 0.91
CA VAL A 94 -4.40 4.23 1.44
C VAL A 94 -3.10 3.64 1.97
N LEU A 95 -3.08 3.37 3.27
CA LEU A 95 -1.99 2.65 3.92
C LEU A 95 -2.39 1.17 4.02
N VAL A 96 -1.65 0.29 3.36
CA VAL A 96 -1.94 -1.15 3.29
C VAL A 96 -1.02 -1.91 4.25
N GLU A 97 -1.56 -2.95 4.90
CA GLU A 97 -0.84 -3.87 5.76
C GLU A 97 0.39 -4.44 5.04
N GLY A 98 1.55 -4.45 5.72
CA GLY A 98 2.83 -4.88 5.13
C GLY A 98 3.47 -3.88 4.16
N GLY A 99 2.73 -2.86 3.72
CA GLY A 99 3.22 -1.75 2.91
C GLY A 99 3.74 -0.56 3.73
N GLU A 100 4.15 0.48 3.01
CA GLU A 100 4.53 1.78 3.55
C GLU A 100 3.88 2.88 2.70
N LEU A 101 3.40 3.92 3.37
CA LEU A 101 2.92 5.17 2.75
C LEU A 101 3.88 6.30 3.12
N THR A 102 4.13 7.24 2.23
CA THR A 102 5.00 8.39 2.44
C THR A 102 4.23 9.68 2.23
N ILE A 103 4.30 10.57 3.22
CA ILE A 103 3.63 11.86 3.26
C ILE A 103 4.65 12.91 3.69
N GLY A 104 4.95 13.85 2.78
CA GLY A 104 6.03 14.80 3.00
C GLY A 104 7.36 14.08 3.21
N GLU A 105 8.00 14.34 4.36
CA GLU A 105 9.26 13.72 4.77
C GLU A 105 9.09 12.51 5.70
N GLN A 106 7.86 12.10 5.96
CA GLN A 106 7.55 10.99 6.86
C GLN A 106 7.06 9.76 6.10
N ALA A 107 7.55 8.59 6.50
CA ALA A 107 7.04 7.29 6.10
C ALA A 107 6.16 6.71 7.22
N LEU A 108 5.14 5.95 6.84
CA LEU A 108 4.10 5.41 7.70
C LEU A 108 3.96 3.90 7.45
N ARG A 109 3.71 3.12 8.51
CA ARG A 109 3.37 1.69 8.41
C ARG A 109 2.38 1.26 9.49
N ILE A 110 1.47 0.37 9.14
CA ILE A 110 0.59 -0.32 10.10
C ILE A 110 1.42 -1.29 10.94
N VAL A 111 1.33 -1.15 12.27
CA VAL A 111 1.86 -2.12 13.23
C VAL A 111 0.78 -3.11 13.66
N ALA A 112 -0.44 -2.60 13.88
CA ALA A 112 -1.60 -3.38 14.23
C ALA A 112 -2.85 -2.69 13.66
N LEU A 113 -3.83 -3.48 13.21
CA LEU A 113 -5.08 -2.97 12.66
C LEU A 113 -6.22 -3.88 13.11
N ASP A 114 -7.20 -3.30 13.77
CA ASP A 114 -8.47 -3.93 14.09
C ASP A 114 -9.64 -3.10 13.54
N ARG A 115 -10.87 -3.47 13.91
CA ARG A 115 -12.08 -2.83 13.36
C ARG A 115 -12.29 -1.40 13.84
N ASP A 116 -11.76 -1.06 15.01
CA ASP A 116 -12.07 0.16 15.74
C ASP A 116 -10.84 1.06 15.89
N SER A 117 -9.63 0.48 15.80
CA SER A 117 -8.36 1.17 15.97
C SER A 117 -7.24 0.68 15.05
N VAL A 118 -6.26 1.55 14.83
CA VAL A 118 -4.99 1.25 14.16
C VAL A 118 -3.82 1.78 14.97
N SER A 119 -2.76 0.97 15.10
CA SER A 119 -1.43 1.42 15.49
C SER A 119 -0.59 1.70 14.24
N VAL A 120 -0.11 2.93 14.08
CA VAL A 120 0.77 3.34 12.99
C VAL A 120 2.13 3.77 13.54
N GLU A 121 3.20 3.28 12.92
CA GLU A 121 4.54 3.84 13.10
C GLU A 121 4.80 4.92 12.05
N THR A 122 5.44 6.02 12.47
CA THR A 122 5.97 7.05 11.59
C THR A 122 7.45 7.29 11.84
N TRP A 123 8.20 7.60 10.77
CA TRP A 123 9.64 7.90 10.85
C TRP A 123 10.10 8.72 9.63
N PRO A 124 11.30 9.34 9.66
CA PRO A 124 11.84 10.05 8.50
C PRO A 124 12.09 9.13 7.30
N LYS A 125 11.54 9.45 6.12
CA LYS A 125 11.56 8.58 4.93
C LYS A 125 12.95 8.31 4.34
N LEU A 126 13.97 9.06 4.76
CA LEU A 126 15.34 8.99 4.22
C LEU A 126 16.00 7.62 4.38
N HIS A 127 15.53 6.82 5.34
CA HIS A 127 16.10 5.51 5.63
C HIS A 127 15.02 4.44 5.79
N PRO A 128 15.33 3.18 5.43
CA PRO A 128 14.50 2.02 5.76
C PRO A 128 14.20 1.94 7.26
N ARG A 129 12.97 1.54 7.62
CA ARG A 129 12.51 1.50 9.02
C ARG A 129 13.44 0.73 9.96
N ASP A 130 14.05 -0.35 9.48
CA ASP A 130 14.92 -1.26 10.22
C ASP A 130 16.28 -0.65 10.61
N VAL A 131 16.72 0.40 9.91
CA VAL A 131 17.98 1.11 10.22
C VAL A 131 17.76 2.46 10.90
N VAL A 132 16.50 2.87 11.12
CA VAL A 132 16.17 4.11 11.81
C VAL A 132 16.24 3.91 13.32
N ASP A 133 16.95 4.83 14.00
CA ASP A 133 17.02 4.88 15.46
C ASP A 133 15.62 4.87 16.09
N ALA A 134 15.40 4.03 17.10
CA ALA A 134 14.10 3.88 17.75
C ALA A 134 13.52 5.21 18.28
N VAL A 135 14.39 6.15 18.68
CA VAL A 135 13.99 7.48 19.17
C VAL A 135 13.38 8.39 18.10
N LYS A 136 13.58 8.08 16.81
CA LYS A 136 13.01 8.79 15.66
C LYS A 136 11.75 8.10 15.12
N VAL A 137 11.31 7.02 15.78
CA VAL A 137 10.12 6.29 15.40
C VAL A 137 9.02 6.64 16.40
N HIS A 138 7.94 7.18 15.88
CA HIS A 138 6.77 7.54 16.68
C HIS A 138 5.66 6.53 16.42
N ARG A 139 5.03 6.06 17.50
CA ARG A 139 3.85 5.19 17.41
C ARG A 139 2.61 6.01 17.76
N HIS A 140 1.58 5.84 16.94
CA HIS A 140 0.30 6.51 17.07
C HIS A 140 -0.80 5.46 17.10
N ASP A 141 -1.65 5.49 18.12
CA ASP A 141 -2.84 4.65 18.20
C ASP A 141 -4.05 5.54 17.92
N ILE A 142 -4.77 5.22 16.83
CA ILE A 142 -5.79 6.10 16.26
C ILE A 142 -7.07 5.30 16.07
N ALA A 143 -8.17 5.81 16.62
CA ALA A 143 -9.49 5.25 16.38
C ALA A 143 -10.05 5.68 15.02
N ARG A 144 -11.12 5.02 14.56
CA ARG A 144 -11.91 5.53 13.42
C ARG A 144 -12.32 6.99 13.67
N ASP A 145 -12.30 7.80 12.61
CA ASP A 145 -12.52 9.26 12.65
C ASP A 145 -11.46 10.08 13.39
N GLY A 146 -10.46 9.42 14.00
CA GLY A 146 -9.33 10.07 14.63
C GLY A 146 -8.37 10.71 13.63
N GLU A 147 -7.48 11.55 14.15
CA GLU A 147 -6.47 12.25 13.36
C GLU A 147 -5.07 11.70 13.66
N LEU A 148 -4.33 11.38 12.59
CA LEU A 148 -2.88 11.20 12.63
C LEU A 148 -2.22 12.57 12.41
N LYS A 149 -1.50 13.04 13.43
CA LYS A 149 -0.72 14.28 13.33
C LYS A 149 0.66 13.99 12.77
N LEU A 150 0.97 14.62 11.64
CA LEU A 150 2.25 14.59 10.94
C LEU A 150 2.88 15.99 10.97
N ASP A 151 4.17 16.07 10.66
CA ASP A 151 4.87 17.37 10.63
C ASP A 151 4.31 18.29 9.53
N THR A 152 3.75 17.69 8.48
CA THR A 152 3.18 18.40 7.31
C THR A 152 1.68 18.69 7.44
N GLY A 153 1.03 18.34 8.56
CA GLY A 153 -0.41 18.50 8.77
C GLY A 153 -1.05 17.28 9.41
N SER A 154 -2.38 17.22 9.44
CA SER A 154 -3.11 16.05 9.94
C SER A 154 -3.67 15.21 8.78
N LEU A 155 -3.85 13.92 9.03
CA LEU A 155 -4.63 13.01 8.20
C LEU A 155 -5.76 12.45 9.04
N ARG A 156 -6.99 12.50 8.53
CA ARG A 156 -8.14 11.89 9.20
C ARG A 156 -8.32 10.44 8.73
N VAL A 157 -8.49 9.53 9.68
CA VAL A 157 -8.86 8.13 9.43
C VAL A 157 -10.35 8.07 9.10
N VAL A 158 -10.69 7.80 7.85
CA VAL A 158 -12.10 7.67 7.43
C VAL A 158 -12.58 6.22 7.46
N ARG A 159 -11.65 5.27 7.31
CA ARG A 159 -11.97 3.84 7.32
C ARG A 159 -10.83 2.99 7.81
N LEU A 160 -11.19 1.98 8.61
CA LEU A 160 -10.34 0.90 9.08
C LEU A 160 -10.92 -0.40 8.52
N GLN A 161 -10.13 -1.13 7.74
CA GLN A 161 -10.55 -2.41 7.18
C GLN A 161 -9.51 -3.47 7.55
N PRO A 162 -9.76 -4.31 8.56
CA PRO A 162 -8.90 -5.43 8.86
C PRO A 162 -8.80 -6.42 7.71
N ARG A 163 -7.75 -7.24 7.74
CA ARG A 163 -7.56 -8.36 6.82
C ARG A 163 -8.81 -9.25 6.76
N ALA A 164 -9.23 -9.63 5.56
CA ALA A 164 -10.34 -10.53 5.34
C ALA A 164 -9.98 -11.55 4.25
N GLY A 165 -9.63 -12.78 4.67
CA GLY A 165 -9.13 -13.80 3.75
C GLY A 165 -7.85 -13.35 3.04
N GLU A 166 -7.90 -13.34 1.71
CA GLU A 166 -6.80 -12.89 0.84
C GLU A 166 -6.67 -11.36 0.78
N MET A 167 -7.68 -10.61 1.22
CA MET A 167 -7.65 -9.15 1.21
C MET A 167 -6.83 -8.61 2.38
N LEU A 168 -5.75 -7.89 2.05
CA LEU A 168 -4.90 -7.21 3.01
C LEU A 168 -5.68 -6.16 3.80
N GLY A 169 -5.34 -6.02 5.07
CA GLY A 169 -5.88 -4.92 5.86
C GLY A 169 -5.40 -3.57 5.32
N PHE A 170 -6.22 -2.54 5.46
CA PHE A 170 -5.84 -1.19 5.05
C PHE A 170 -6.53 -0.11 5.89
N VAL A 171 -5.93 1.08 5.86
CA VAL A 171 -6.47 2.31 6.43
C VAL A 171 -6.63 3.34 5.33
N GLU A 172 -7.82 3.91 5.25
CA GLU A 172 -8.14 5.00 4.34
C GLU A 172 -8.02 6.33 5.07
N LEU A 173 -7.22 7.23 4.48
CA LEU A 173 -6.79 8.50 5.05
C LEU A 173 -7.15 9.64 4.08
N VAL A 174 -7.62 10.75 4.63
CA VAL A 174 -7.86 11.99 3.88
C VAL A 174 -7.15 13.16 4.54
N GLN A 175 -6.72 14.13 3.73
CA GLN A 175 -6.32 15.43 4.23
C GLN A 175 -7.61 16.22 4.58
N PRO A 176 -7.76 16.69 5.82
CA PRO A 176 -8.92 17.48 6.23
C PRO A 176 -8.94 18.88 5.59
#